data_AF-A0A177D0D6-F1
#
_entry.id   AF-A0A177D0D6-F1
#
_cell.length_a   1.000
_cell.length_b   1.000
_cell.length_c   1.000
_cell.angle_alpha   90.00
_cell.angle_beta   90.00
_cell.angle_gamma   90.00
#
_symmetry.space_group_name_H-M   'P 1'
#
loop_
_entity.id
_entity.type
_entity.pdbx_description
1 polymer ?
#
loop_
_entity_poly.entity_id
_entity_poly.type
_entity_poly.pdbx_seq_one_letter_code
_entity_poly.pdbx_strand_id
1 'polypeptide(L)'
;MNAPPAIANSVLLYSLRLLIGLEISMNQGYLTPTKVVLPEGYFLNPSANPTIYARNTNTSQRVVDVIIKAFEVSGASQGCMNCLVFFGEGGKDPNSNKLAGHVYAFGETIYGGSGATAVADGARGVHTYMTNARITDPNLSKRDILSFCVSLAPERAAAGTGGETGGRAANYWVKKRPDGNDRWIILGPKNMVAMDTGGLCVIYTPGSGGFGPVGAVNYGRLNGMQKTPYSRVVGSVTAYADTQAQAN
;
A
#
# COMPACT_ATOMS: atom_id res chain seq x y z
N MET A 1 4.63 -15.89 -0.01
CA MET A 1 3.43 -16.61 0.48
C MET A 1 2.82 -17.36 -0.69
N ASN A 2 2.28 -18.56 -0.48
CA ASN A 2 1.72 -19.37 -1.56
C ASN A 2 0.48 -18.69 -2.16
N ALA A 3 0.38 -18.57 -3.47
CA ALA A 3 -0.75 -18.00 -4.19
C ALA A 3 -1.24 -18.97 -5.27
N PRO A 4 -2.56 -19.22 -5.39
CA PRO A 4 -3.10 -20.09 -6.41
C PRO A 4 -3.06 -19.39 -7.77
N PRO A 5 -3.20 -20.15 -8.86
CA PRO A 5 -3.16 -19.60 -10.22
C PRO A 5 -4.13 -18.44 -10.47
N ALA A 6 -5.29 -18.43 -9.81
CA ALA A 6 -6.27 -17.34 -9.90
C ALA A 6 -5.68 -15.96 -9.54
N ILE A 7 -4.75 -15.90 -8.57
CA ILE A 7 -4.10 -14.64 -8.18
C ILE A 7 -3.11 -14.19 -9.24
N ALA A 8 -2.36 -15.12 -9.85
CA ALA A 8 -1.44 -14.79 -10.94
C ALA A 8 -2.21 -14.20 -12.14
N ASN A 9 -3.35 -14.79 -12.51
CA ASN A 9 -4.21 -14.29 -13.58
C ASN A 9 -4.78 -12.89 -13.26
N SER A 10 -5.23 -12.66 -12.02
CA SER A 10 -5.75 -11.36 -11.60
C SER A 10 -4.67 -10.27 -11.62
N VAL A 11 -3.46 -10.58 -11.15
CA VAL A 11 -2.30 -9.68 -11.20
C VAL A 11 -1.90 -9.37 -12.63
N LEU A 12 -1.90 -10.38 -13.51
CA LEU A 12 -1.60 -10.20 -14.92
C LEU A 12 -2.61 -9.27 -15.60
N LEU A 13 -3.91 -9.51 -15.39
CA LEU A 13 -4.98 -8.67 -15.95
C LEU A 13 -4.89 -7.23 -15.44
N TYR A 14 -4.64 -7.05 -14.13
CA TYR A 14 -4.41 -5.74 -13.53
C TYR A 14 -3.19 -5.03 -14.17
N SER A 15 -2.08 -5.74 -14.34
CA SER A 15 -0.86 -5.19 -14.92
C SER A 15 -1.06 -4.81 -16.38
N LEU A 16 -1.73 -5.67 -17.17
CA LEU A 16 -2.09 -5.36 -18.56
C LEU A 16 -2.96 -4.11 -18.64
N ARG A 17 -3.93 -3.95 -17.74
CA ARG A 17 -4.75 -2.73 -17.66
C ARG A 17 -3.90 -1.49 -17.43
N LEU A 18 -2.89 -1.56 -16.55
CA LEU A 18 -1.97 -0.44 -16.31
C LEU A 18 -1.12 -0.12 -17.55
N LEU A 19 -0.70 -1.14 -18.29
CA LEU A 19 0.20 -0.99 -19.44
C LEU A 19 -0.51 -0.52 -20.71
N ILE A 20 -1.74 -0.99 -20.94
CA ILE A 20 -2.50 -0.70 -22.17
C ILE A 20 -2.98 0.77 -22.19
N GLY A 21 -3.22 1.38 -21.02
CA GLY A 21 -3.67 2.77 -20.93
C GLY A 21 -5.07 3.03 -21.49
N LEU A 22 -5.85 1.97 -21.76
CA LEU A 22 -7.24 2.05 -22.20
C LEU A 22 -8.16 1.54 -21.10
N GLU A 23 -9.40 2.02 -21.11
CA GLU A 23 -10.45 1.44 -20.29
C GLU A 23 -10.83 0.06 -20.83
N ILE A 24 -10.27 -0.98 -20.21
CA ILE A 24 -10.61 -2.37 -20.48
C ILE A 24 -11.46 -2.94 -19.36
N SER A 25 -12.49 -3.70 -19.72
CA SER A 25 -13.28 -4.46 -18.75
C SER A 25 -12.40 -5.55 -18.11
N MET A 26 -12.50 -5.75 -16.80
CA MET A 26 -11.72 -6.79 -16.12
C MET A 26 -12.41 -8.15 -16.28
N ASN A 27 -12.12 -8.87 -17.35
CA ASN A 27 -12.59 -10.25 -17.55
C ASN A 27 -11.50 -11.16 -18.13
N GLN A 28 -11.72 -12.47 -18.05
CA GLN A 28 -10.77 -13.49 -18.50
C GLN A 28 -10.52 -13.44 -20.03
N GLY A 29 -11.42 -12.85 -20.82
CA GLY A 29 -11.30 -12.75 -22.28
C GLY A 29 -10.06 -11.97 -22.71
N TYR A 30 -9.64 -10.97 -21.94
CA TYR A 30 -8.42 -10.20 -22.19
C TYR A 30 -7.12 -11.00 -21.96
N LEU A 31 -7.20 -12.17 -21.31
CA LEU A 31 -6.07 -13.07 -21.13
C LEU A 31 -5.95 -14.12 -22.25
N THR A 32 -6.94 -14.23 -23.14
CA THR A 32 -6.92 -15.16 -24.29
C THR A 32 -5.63 -15.08 -25.14
N PRO A 33 -5.08 -13.89 -25.49
CA PRO A 33 -3.84 -13.82 -26.26
C PRO A 33 -2.57 -14.12 -25.44
N THR A 34 -2.68 -14.31 -24.12
CA THR A 34 -1.53 -14.48 -23.23
C THR A 34 -1.34 -15.94 -22.83
N LYS A 35 -0.17 -16.50 -23.16
CA LYS A 35 0.23 -17.83 -22.68
C LYS A 35 0.75 -17.73 -21.25
N VAL A 36 -0.06 -18.14 -20.28
CA VAL A 36 0.31 -18.19 -18.86
C VAL A 36 0.90 -19.56 -18.52
N VAL A 37 2.18 -19.59 -18.13
CA VAL A 37 2.88 -20.82 -17.72
C VAL A 37 3.11 -20.79 -16.21
N LEU A 38 2.42 -21.67 -15.48
CA LEU A 38 2.52 -21.80 -14.03
C LEU A 38 2.82 -23.25 -13.68
N PRO A 39 4.10 -23.64 -13.56
CA PRO A 39 4.46 -25.02 -13.24
C PRO A 39 3.94 -25.41 -11.85
N GLU A 40 3.45 -26.63 -11.70
CA GLU A 40 2.91 -27.14 -10.43
C GLU A 40 4.00 -27.23 -9.34
N GLY A 41 3.61 -27.00 -8.09
CA GLY A 41 4.50 -27.07 -6.92
C GLY A 41 5.25 -25.78 -6.62
N TYR A 42 5.13 -24.75 -7.48
CA TYR A 42 5.70 -23.43 -7.24
C TYR A 42 4.77 -22.55 -6.39
N PHE A 43 5.31 -21.48 -5.80
CA PHE A 43 4.51 -20.61 -4.93
C PHE A 43 3.35 -19.88 -5.63
N LEU A 44 3.29 -19.83 -6.97
CA LEU A 44 2.15 -19.30 -7.76
C LEU A 44 1.21 -20.38 -8.31
N ASN A 45 1.57 -21.65 -8.14
CA ASN A 45 0.75 -22.82 -8.43
C ASN A 45 1.06 -23.93 -7.42
N PRO A 46 0.76 -23.68 -6.12
CA PRO A 46 1.02 -24.66 -5.08
C PRO A 46 0.07 -25.85 -5.25
N SER A 47 0.46 -27.00 -4.72
CA SER A 47 -0.45 -28.14 -4.56
C SER A 47 -1.58 -27.80 -3.57
N ALA A 48 -2.53 -28.71 -3.36
CA ALA A 48 -3.66 -28.46 -2.45
C ALA A 48 -3.26 -28.34 -0.97
N ASN A 49 -2.08 -28.84 -0.59
CA ASN A 49 -1.68 -29.02 0.81
C ASN A 49 -1.10 -27.77 1.49
N PRO A 50 -0.25 -26.94 0.83
CA PRO A 50 0.34 -25.79 1.48
C PRO A 50 -0.70 -24.76 1.92
N THR A 51 -0.51 -24.23 3.13
CA THR A 51 -1.39 -23.19 3.65
C THR A 51 -1.33 -21.95 2.80
N ILE A 52 -2.48 -21.30 2.72
CA ILE A 52 -2.62 -20.13 1.90
C ILE A 52 -3.17 -18.95 2.70
N TYR A 53 -2.33 -17.93 2.88
CA TYR A 53 -2.64 -16.76 3.69
C TYR A 53 -2.01 -15.50 3.08
N ALA A 54 -2.68 -14.35 3.24
CA ALA A 54 -2.14 -13.02 2.89
C ALA A 54 -1.54 -12.89 1.47
N ARG A 55 -2.10 -13.64 0.51
CA ARG A 55 -1.67 -13.64 -0.89
C ARG A 55 -1.88 -12.31 -1.60
N ASN A 56 -3.07 -11.75 -1.39
CA ASN A 56 -3.50 -10.51 -2.00
C ASN A 56 -2.73 -9.32 -1.42
N THR A 57 -2.15 -9.48 -0.23
CA THR A 57 -1.44 -8.38 0.42
C THR A 57 0.04 -8.35 0.09
N ASN A 58 0.69 -9.52 -0.03
CA ASN A 58 2.15 -9.58 -0.21
C ASN A 58 2.56 -10.13 -1.57
N THR A 59 2.09 -11.32 -1.91
CA THR A 59 2.54 -12.01 -3.13
C THR A 59 2.11 -11.24 -4.37
N SER A 60 0.82 -10.92 -4.49
CA SER A 60 0.31 -10.18 -5.65
C SER A 60 0.93 -8.79 -5.80
N GLN A 61 1.13 -8.05 -4.70
CA GLN A 61 1.82 -6.76 -4.68
C GLN A 61 3.20 -6.86 -5.34
N ARG A 62 4.00 -7.85 -4.96
CA ARG A 62 5.34 -8.09 -5.54
C ARG A 62 5.30 -8.62 -6.96
N VAL A 63 4.33 -9.46 -7.31
CA VAL A 63 4.20 -9.97 -8.68
C VAL A 63 3.87 -8.83 -9.64
N VAL A 64 3.06 -7.84 -9.24
CA VAL A 64 2.84 -6.63 -10.05
C VAL A 64 4.15 -5.89 -10.28
N ASP A 65 4.94 -5.63 -9.22
CA ASP A 65 6.24 -4.96 -9.39
C ASP A 65 7.18 -5.71 -10.34
N VAL A 66 7.19 -7.03 -10.30
CA VAL A 66 8.00 -7.86 -11.21
C VAL A 66 7.56 -7.68 -12.66
N ILE A 67 6.24 -7.69 -12.93
CA ILE A 67 5.71 -7.47 -14.28
C ILE A 67 6.04 -6.05 -14.76
N ILE A 68 5.74 -5.04 -13.94
CA ILE A 68 6.00 -3.63 -14.27
C ILE A 68 7.49 -3.37 -14.52
N LYS A 69 8.37 -4.01 -13.74
CA LYS A 69 9.82 -3.96 -13.96
C LYS A 69 10.24 -4.66 -15.25
N ALA A 70 9.64 -5.80 -15.60
CA ALA A 70 9.94 -6.52 -16.84
C ALA A 70 9.57 -5.71 -18.09
N PHE A 71 8.55 -4.86 -18.02
CA PHE A 71 8.18 -3.90 -19.07
C PHE A 71 8.89 -2.55 -18.94
N GLU A 72 9.82 -2.39 -17.98
CA GLU A 72 10.60 -1.17 -17.76
C GLU A 72 9.74 0.10 -17.58
N VAL A 73 8.56 -0.04 -16.96
CA VAL A 73 7.62 1.09 -16.81
C VAL A 73 7.92 1.95 -15.58
N SER A 74 8.21 1.31 -14.45
CA SER A 74 8.56 2.02 -13.22
C SER A 74 9.46 1.19 -12.31
N GLY A 75 10.09 1.88 -11.35
CA GLY A 75 10.75 1.25 -10.23
C GLY A 75 9.74 0.52 -9.33
N ALA A 76 10.26 -0.18 -8.32
CA ALA A 76 9.40 -0.89 -7.39
C ALA A 76 8.61 0.08 -6.50
N SER A 77 7.32 -0.15 -6.35
CA SER A 77 6.47 0.57 -5.40
C SER A 77 6.49 -0.10 -4.03
N GLN A 78 5.66 0.36 -3.10
CA GLN A 78 5.51 -0.21 -1.78
C GLN A 78 5.15 -1.71 -1.81
N GLY A 79 6.04 -2.49 -1.18
CA GLY A 79 5.69 -3.59 -0.29
C GLY A 79 4.92 -4.82 -0.79
N CYS A 80 4.13 -5.49 0.02
CA CYS A 80 3.52 -5.21 1.29
C CYS A 80 2.42 -4.14 1.27
N MET A 81 1.20 -4.64 1.07
CA MET A 81 -0.02 -4.08 1.62
C MET A 81 -0.04 -4.36 3.13
N ASN A 82 0.72 -3.57 3.90
CA ASN A 82 0.64 -3.62 5.36
C ASN A 82 -0.67 -2.97 5.82
N CYS A 83 -1.25 -3.53 6.87
CA CYS A 83 -2.48 -3.03 7.47
C CYS A 83 -2.25 -2.70 8.95
N LEU A 84 -2.94 -1.66 9.43
CA LEU A 84 -3.13 -1.39 10.84
C LEU A 84 -4.48 -1.95 11.24
N VAL A 85 -4.53 -2.74 12.31
CA VAL A 85 -5.78 -3.32 12.80
C VAL A 85 -5.92 -3.07 14.29
N PHE A 86 -7.07 -2.56 14.70
CA PHE A 86 -7.47 -2.41 16.10
C PHE A 86 -8.56 -3.40 16.43
N PHE A 87 -8.38 -4.08 17.56
CA PHE A 87 -9.40 -4.93 18.15
C PHE A 87 -9.68 -4.38 19.54
N GLY A 88 -10.96 -4.28 19.88
CA GLY A 88 -11.35 -3.82 21.20
C GLY A 88 -12.72 -4.34 21.58
N GLU A 89 -12.96 -4.32 22.88
CA GLU A 89 -14.27 -4.55 23.47
C GLU A 89 -14.78 -3.23 24.05
N GLY A 90 -16.08 -3.17 24.37
CA GLY A 90 -16.65 -2.04 25.10
C GLY A 90 -15.78 -1.66 26.31
N GLY A 91 -15.64 -0.36 26.57
CA GLY A 91 -14.77 0.17 27.63
C GLY A 91 -15.12 -0.35 29.02
N LYS A 92 -14.31 -0.03 30.02
CA LYS A 92 -14.60 -0.35 31.43
C LYS A 92 -14.86 0.93 32.22
N ASP A 93 -15.74 0.86 33.19
CA ASP A 93 -15.92 1.95 34.16
C ASP A 93 -14.71 2.01 35.13
N PRO A 94 -14.59 3.06 35.97
CA PRO A 94 -13.52 3.17 36.97
C PRO A 94 -13.47 2.02 37.99
N ASN A 95 -14.57 1.28 38.14
CA ASN A 95 -14.70 0.12 39.03
C ASN A 95 -14.45 -1.21 38.30
N SER A 96 -13.89 -1.17 37.08
CA SER A 96 -13.61 -2.32 36.21
C SER A 96 -14.83 -3.08 35.69
N ASN A 97 -16.04 -2.54 35.79
CA ASN A 97 -17.23 -3.12 35.17
C ASN A 97 -17.25 -2.81 33.67
N LYS A 98 -17.67 -3.79 32.86
CA LYS A 98 -17.78 -3.63 31.41
C LYS A 98 -18.90 -2.63 31.10
N LEU A 99 -18.57 -1.55 30.41
CA LEU A 99 -19.54 -0.59 29.89
C LEU A 99 -20.33 -1.24 28.74
N ALA A 100 -21.57 -0.78 28.56
CA ALA A 100 -22.37 -1.17 27.41
C ALA A 100 -21.64 -0.71 26.12
N GLY A 101 -21.11 -1.67 25.37
CA GLY A 101 -20.38 -1.42 24.14
C GLY A 101 -20.21 -2.69 23.32
N HIS A 102 -20.01 -2.54 22.03
CA HIS A 102 -19.83 -3.66 21.10
C HIS A 102 -18.35 -4.02 20.96
N VAL A 103 -18.08 -5.30 20.70
CA VAL A 103 -16.76 -5.72 20.21
C VAL A 103 -16.58 -5.13 18.82
N TYR A 104 -15.42 -4.53 18.57
CA TYR A 104 -15.11 -3.92 17.29
C TYR A 104 -13.77 -4.42 16.74
N ALA A 105 -13.71 -4.51 15.43
CA ALA A 105 -12.49 -4.73 14.67
C ALA A 105 -12.43 -3.66 13.58
N PHE A 106 -11.42 -2.80 13.64
CA PHE A 106 -11.16 -1.79 12.63
C PHE A 106 -9.86 -2.15 11.92
N GLY A 107 -9.86 -2.14 10.59
CA GLY A 107 -8.67 -2.41 9.79
C GLY A 107 -8.50 -1.35 8.71
N GLU A 108 -7.28 -0.86 8.54
CA GLU A 108 -6.94 0.15 7.54
C GLU A 108 -5.67 -0.26 6.80
N THR A 109 -5.62 -0.03 5.48
CA THR A 109 -4.39 -0.24 4.71
C THR A 109 -3.47 0.96 4.87
N ILE A 110 -2.16 0.72 4.90
CA ILE A 110 -1.18 1.79 5.07
C ILE A 110 -0.61 2.12 3.69
N TYR A 111 -0.71 3.39 3.28
CA TYR A 111 -0.11 3.90 2.05
C TYR A 111 1.43 3.85 2.10
N GLY A 112 2.08 4.06 0.95
CA GLY A 112 3.53 4.11 0.86
C GLY A 112 4.01 4.99 -0.29
N GLY A 113 5.14 4.63 -0.90
CA GLY A 113 5.63 5.26 -2.12
C GLY A 113 5.28 4.48 -3.39
N SER A 114 5.12 5.18 -4.51
CA SER A 114 5.06 4.57 -5.86
C SER A 114 6.43 4.63 -6.53
N GLY A 115 6.79 3.60 -7.28
CA GLY A 115 8.04 3.58 -8.05
C GLY A 115 8.22 4.82 -8.92
N ALA A 116 9.46 5.30 -9.03
CA ALA A 116 9.78 6.35 -10.00
C ALA A 116 9.68 5.80 -11.43
N THR A 117 9.53 6.68 -12.42
CA THR A 117 9.57 6.32 -13.85
C THR A 117 10.80 6.92 -14.51
N ALA A 118 10.96 6.69 -15.82
CA ALA A 118 12.00 7.35 -16.60
C ALA A 118 11.88 8.88 -16.63
N VAL A 119 10.68 9.42 -16.37
CA VAL A 119 10.35 10.84 -16.59
C VAL A 119 9.87 11.57 -15.34
N ALA A 120 9.49 10.84 -14.27
CA ALA A 120 8.90 11.43 -13.08
C ALA A 120 9.27 10.69 -11.79
N ASP A 121 9.40 11.45 -10.71
CA ASP A 121 9.75 10.93 -9.38
C ASP A 121 8.61 10.07 -8.84
N GLY A 122 8.92 9.13 -7.96
CA GLY A 122 7.91 8.35 -7.26
C GLY A 122 7.00 9.23 -6.39
N ALA A 123 5.68 9.00 -6.44
CA ALA A 123 4.74 9.65 -5.55
C ALA A 123 4.88 9.12 -4.12
N ARG A 124 4.52 9.96 -3.14
CA ARG A 124 4.58 9.64 -1.71
C ARG A 124 3.18 9.66 -1.13
N GLY A 125 2.92 8.78 -0.18
CA GLY A 125 1.65 8.77 0.54
C GLY A 125 0.49 8.32 -0.31
N VAL A 126 0.78 7.41 -1.24
CA VAL A 126 -0.19 6.89 -2.18
C VAL A 126 -0.39 5.41 -1.91
N HIS A 127 -1.63 4.99 -2.10
CA HIS A 127 -1.95 3.58 -2.16
C HIS A 127 -1.61 3.08 -3.57
N THR A 128 -0.82 2.01 -3.65
CA THR A 128 -0.35 1.41 -4.89
C THR A 128 -0.81 -0.03 -4.99
N TYR A 129 -1.26 -0.43 -6.18
CA TYR A 129 -1.68 -1.80 -6.46
C TYR A 129 -2.76 -2.31 -5.49
N MET A 130 -2.47 -3.34 -4.69
CA MET A 130 -3.45 -4.01 -3.84
C MET A 130 -3.86 -3.18 -2.61
N THR A 131 -3.16 -2.08 -2.33
CA THR A 131 -3.57 -1.12 -1.31
C THR A 131 -4.55 -0.06 -1.83
N ASN A 132 -4.87 0.01 -3.14
CA ASN A 132 -5.67 1.08 -3.78
C ASN A 132 -7.15 1.13 -3.33
N ALA A 133 -7.35 1.36 -2.04
CA ALA A 133 -8.58 1.62 -1.34
C ALA A 133 -8.50 3.02 -0.74
N ARG A 134 -9.66 3.65 -0.55
CA ARG A 134 -9.76 4.96 0.11
C ARG A 134 -9.48 4.80 1.60
N ILE A 135 -8.60 5.63 2.16
CA ILE A 135 -8.35 5.66 3.60
C ILE A 135 -9.56 6.22 4.36
N THR A 136 -9.82 5.66 5.55
CA THR A 136 -10.81 6.21 6.48
C THR A 136 -10.48 7.66 6.84
N ASP A 137 -11.50 8.54 6.89
CA ASP A 137 -11.31 9.93 7.29
C ASP A 137 -10.74 10.00 8.73
N PRO A 138 -9.55 10.58 8.92
CA PRO A 138 -8.92 10.68 10.25
C PRO A 138 -9.70 11.53 11.24
N ASN A 139 -10.66 12.35 10.80
CA ASN A 139 -11.55 13.09 11.70
C ASN A 139 -12.72 12.25 12.19
N LEU A 140 -13.05 11.15 11.50
CA LEU A 140 -14.05 10.18 11.95
C LEU A 140 -13.51 9.33 13.12
N SER A 141 -12.21 9.02 13.12
CA SER A 141 -11.54 8.25 14.17
C SER A 141 -11.22 9.04 15.44
N LYS A 142 -11.26 10.38 15.40
CA LYS A 142 -11.09 11.25 16.59
C LYS A 142 -12.24 11.18 17.58
N ARG A 143 -13.36 10.53 17.23
CA ARG A 143 -14.48 10.31 18.14
C ARG A 143 -14.13 9.13 19.08
N ASP A 144 -13.48 9.51 20.17
CA ASP A 144 -13.49 8.85 21.49
C ASP A 144 -12.83 7.48 21.69
N ILE A 145 -12.17 6.88 20.69
CA ILE A 145 -11.60 5.52 20.86
C ILE A 145 -10.07 5.48 20.68
N LEU A 146 -9.50 5.96 19.57
CA LEU A 146 -8.05 6.02 19.32
C LEU A 146 -7.70 6.99 18.19
N SER A 147 -6.66 7.80 18.37
CA SER A 147 -6.11 8.66 17.30
C SER A 147 -4.88 8.00 16.68
N PHE A 148 -4.87 7.82 15.36
CA PHE A 148 -3.67 7.39 14.63
C PHE A 148 -3.27 8.44 13.61
N CYS A 149 -1.96 8.68 13.50
CA CYS A 149 -1.37 9.56 12.52
C CYS A 149 -0.43 8.75 11.63
N VAL A 150 -0.76 8.65 10.34
CA VAL A 150 0.19 8.13 9.36
C VAL A 150 0.95 9.34 8.81
N SER A 151 2.27 9.28 8.86
CA SER A 151 3.19 10.32 8.40
C SER A 151 4.16 9.74 7.37
N LEU A 152 4.65 10.56 6.45
CA LEU A 152 5.51 10.08 5.36
C LEU A 152 6.97 10.10 5.80
N ALA A 153 7.69 8.98 5.62
CA ALA A 153 9.15 9.00 5.78
C ALA A 153 9.76 10.02 4.81
N PRO A 154 10.72 10.87 5.24
CA PRO A 154 11.17 12.07 4.51
C PRO A 154 11.82 11.82 3.12
N GLU A 155 12.30 10.62 2.80
CA GLU A 155 13.06 10.35 1.56
C GLU A 155 12.17 9.96 0.36
N ARG A 156 12.48 10.49 -0.84
CA ARG A 156 11.79 10.23 -2.12
C ARG A 156 12.60 9.25 -2.97
N ALA A 157 11.94 8.37 -3.72
CA ALA A 157 12.55 7.81 -4.92
C ALA A 157 12.65 8.90 -5.98
N ALA A 158 13.86 9.25 -6.38
CA ALA A 158 14.11 10.18 -7.47
C ALA A 158 14.06 9.46 -8.83
N ALA A 159 13.53 10.14 -9.84
CA ALA A 159 13.52 9.71 -11.23
C ALA A 159 14.95 9.71 -11.79
N GLY A 160 15.32 8.65 -12.50
CA GLY A 160 16.58 8.62 -13.26
C GLY A 160 17.87 8.73 -12.44
N THR A 161 17.82 8.49 -11.13
CA THR A 161 19.00 8.44 -10.25
C THR A 161 19.53 7.02 -10.01
N GLY A 162 19.07 6.04 -10.81
CA GLY A 162 19.67 4.71 -10.82
C GLY A 162 19.21 3.79 -9.70
N GLY A 163 17.90 3.56 -9.58
CA GLY A 163 17.39 2.43 -8.79
C GLY A 163 17.64 2.49 -7.27
N GLU A 164 17.96 3.66 -6.71
CA GLU A 164 18.22 3.79 -5.26
C GLU A 164 17.00 3.38 -4.42
N THR A 165 17.29 2.86 -3.22
CA THR A 165 16.28 2.35 -2.30
C THR A 165 15.50 3.48 -1.66
N GLY A 166 14.17 3.35 -1.59
CA GLY A 166 13.34 4.30 -0.86
C GLY A 166 13.64 4.39 0.62
N GLY A 167 13.16 5.48 1.23
CA GLY A 167 13.36 5.73 2.65
C GLY A 167 12.81 4.64 3.56
N ARG A 168 13.46 4.49 4.72
CA ARG A 168 13.08 3.46 5.71
C ARG A 168 11.74 3.80 6.38
N ALA A 169 10.93 2.76 6.57
CA ALA A 169 9.73 2.82 7.39
C ALA A 169 10.07 2.72 8.89
N ALA A 170 9.21 3.28 9.74
CA ALA A 170 9.28 3.11 11.18
C ALA A 170 7.90 3.25 11.81
N ASN A 171 7.63 2.49 12.87
CA ASN A 171 6.36 2.53 13.60
C ASN A 171 6.63 2.95 15.05
N TYR A 172 5.88 3.93 15.53
CA TYR A 172 6.00 4.48 16.87
C TYR A 172 4.67 4.47 17.61
N TRP A 173 4.72 4.18 18.89
CA TRP A 173 3.65 4.46 19.83
C TRP A 173 4.09 5.62 20.72
N VAL A 174 3.28 6.68 20.72
CA VAL A 174 3.52 7.89 21.49
C VAL A 174 2.58 7.87 22.70
N LYS A 175 3.17 7.77 23.89
CA LYS A 175 2.45 7.86 25.18
C LYS A 175 2.69 9.22 25.82
N LYS A 176 1.62 9.93 26.17
CA LYS A 176 1.68 11.08 27.07
C LYS A 176 2.16 10.62 28.45
N ARG A 177 3.22 11.24 28.98
CA ARG A 177 3.65 11.03 30.37
C ARG A 177 2.92 12.01 31.30
N PRO A 178 2.82 11.69 32.60
CA PRO A 178 2.23 12.59 33.60
C PRO A 178 2.93 13.95 33.72
N ASP A 179 4.22 14.03 33.35
CA ASP A 179 5.03 15.26 33.35
C ASP A 179 4.74 16.17 32.13
N GLY A 180 3.81 15.79 31.25
CA GLY A 180 3.47 16.51 30.03
C GLY A 180 4.34 16.18 28.81
N ASN A 181 5.41 15.40 28.97
CA ASN A 181 6.30 15.01 27.87
C ASN A 181 5.77 13.77 27.11
N ASP A 182 6.15 13.65 25.84
CA ASP A 182 5.78 12.50 25.02
C ASP A 182 6.87 11.41 25.10
N ARG A 183 6.49 10.16 25.41
CA ARG A 183 7.36 8.98 25.31
C ARG A 183 7.14 8.30 23.97
N TRP A 184 8.19 8.26 23.16
CA TRP A 184 8.20 7.58 21.87
C TRP A 184 8.74 6.15 22.03
N ILE A 185 7.93 5.16 21.67
CA ILE A 185 8.25 3.74 21.76
C ILE A 185 8.26 3.16 20.35
N ILE A 186 9.38 2.55 19.94
CA ILE A 186 9.48 1.88 18.63
C ILE A 186 8.72 0.56 18.69
N LEU A 187 7.75 0.38 17.81
CA LEU A 187 6.93 -0.84 17.73
C LEU A 187 7.60 -1.94 16.88
N GLY A 188 8.55 -1.61 16.03
CA GLY A 188 9.12 -2.56 15.07
C GLY A 188 8.17 -2.85 13.88
N PRO A 189 8.59 -3.70 12.93
CA PRO A 189 7.88 -3.88 11.65
C PRO A 189 6.60 -4.72 11.75
N LYS A 190 6.51 -5.64 12.71
CA LYS A 190 5.31 -6.44 13.01
C LYS A 190 5.18 -6.54 14.52
N ASN A 191 4.08 -5.99 15.06
CA ASN A 191 3.85 -5.99 16.50
C ASN A 191 2.35 -5.93 16.81
N MET A 192 2.00 -6.36 18.03
CA MET A 192 0.69 -6.20 18.63
C MET A 192 0.92 -5.63 20.02
N VAL A 193 0.27 -4.50 20.31
CA VAL A 193 0.41 -3.81 21.59
C VAL A 193 -0.97 -3.47 22.15
N ALA A 194 -1.14 -3.65 23.45
CA ALA A 194 -2.30 -3.13 24.15
C ALA A 194 -2.16 -1.61 24.26
N MET A 195 -3.08 -0.87 23.65
CA MET A 195 -3.11 0.59 23.68
C MET A 195 -4.24 1.07 24.58
N ASP A 196 -3.92 2.03 25.45
CA ASP A 196 -4.90 2.77 26.23
C ASP A 196 -5.64 3.77 25.32
N THR A 197 -6.87 4.13 25.68
CA THR A 197 -7.62 5.18 24.98
C THR A 197 -6.84 6.50 24.96
N GLY A 198 -6.91 7.21 23.84
CA GLY A 198 -6.15 8.46 23.64
C GLY A 198 -4.65 8.28 23.36
N GLY A 199 -4.14 7.04 23.29
CA GLY A 199 -2.81 6.76 22.77
C GLY A 199 -2.67 7.16 21.29
N LEU A 200 -1.48 7.60 20.89
CA LEU A 200 -1.19 7.99 19.51
C LEU A 200 -0.26 6.97 18.84
N CYS A 201 -0.72 6.37 17.75
CA CYS A 201 0.11 5.55 16.86
C CYS A 201 0.63 6.41 15.70
N VAL A 202 1.95 6.49 15.53
CA VAL A 202 2.61 7.21 14.44
C VAL A 202 3.31 6.21 13.51
N ILE A 203 2.91 6.18 12.24
CA ILE A 203 3.46 5.27 11.24
C ILE A 203 4.20 6.09 10.19
N TYR A 204 5.52 5.88 10.08
CA TYR A 204 6.35 6.35 8.97
C TYR A 204 6.38 5.30 7.88
N THR A 205 5.74 5.60 6.76
CA THR A 205 5.63 4.69 5.62
C THR A 205 6.90 4.68 4.79
N PRO A 206 7.33 3.54 4.23
CA PRO A 206 8.56 3.48 3.43
C PRO A 206 8.41 4.28 2.13
N GLY A 207 9.54 4.75 1.61
CA GLY A 207 9.63 5.23 0.24
C GLY A 207 9.59 4.09 -0.78
N SER A 208 9.40 4.45 -2.04
CA SER A 208 9.50 3.56 -3.20
C SER A 208 10.93 3.49 -3.74
N GLY A 209 11.19 2.60 -4.71
CA GLY A 209 12.48 2.50 -5.40
C GLY A 209 12.61 3.44 -6.61
N GLY A 210 13.85 3.83 -6.91
CA GLY A 210 14.22 4.58 -8.11
C GLY A 210 14.07 3.76 -9.41
N PHE A 211 14.26 4.44 -10.54
CA PHE A 211 14.19 3.84 -11.88
C PHE A 211 15.55 3.91 -12.59
N GLY A 212 15.89 2.89 -13.37
CA GLY A 212 17.14 2.77 -14.13
C GLY A 212 18.23 1.90 -13.48
N PRO A 213 19.36 1.67 -14.18
CA PRO A 213 20.50 0.91 -13.69
C PRO A 213 21.16 1.58 -12.48
N VAL A 214 21.62 0.78 -11.51
CA VAL A 214 22.33 1.28 -10.32
C VAL A 214 23.59 2.04 -10.75
N GLY A 215 23.70 3.31 -10.34
CA GLY A 215 24.83 4.18 -10.68
C GLY A 215 24.71 4.92 -12.03
N ALA A 216 23.61 4.75 -12.76
CA ALA A 216 23.34 5.56 -13.94
C ALA A 216 22.89 6.97 -13.52
N VAL A 217 23.76 7.96 -13.73
CA VAL A 217 23.40 9.38 -13.60
C VAL A 217 22.97 9.86 -14.98
N ASN A 218 21.70 10.25 -15.13
CA ASN A 218 21.06 10.74 -16.36
C ASN A 218 20.82 9.67 -17.45
N TYR A 219 19.64 9.03 -17.40
CA TYR A 219 18.92 8.86 -18.68
C TYR A 219 18.51 10.26 -19.10
N GLY A 220 19.04 10.75 -20.23
CA GLY A 220 18.79 12.10 -20.72
C GLY A 220 17.31 12.45 -20.55
N ARG A 221 17.03 13.55 -19.83
CA ARG A 221 15.69 14.14 -19.74
C ARG A 221 15.16 14.19 -21.17
N LEU A 222 14.11 13.42 -21.46
CA LEU A 222 13.39 13.55 -22.73
C LEU A 222 12.83 14.96 -22.75
N ASN A 223 13.57 15.86 -23.40
CA ASN A 223 13.26 17.28 -23.52
C ASN A 223 11.86 17.41 -24.14
N GLY A 224 10.89 17.88 -23.35
CA GLY A 224 9.57 18.27 -23.85
C GLY A 224 8.37 17.78 -23.06
N MET A 225 8.50 16.79 -22.16
CA MET A 225 7.35 16.35 -21.34
C MET A 225 7.24 17.19 -20.06
N GLN A 226 6.18 18.00 -19.97
CA GLN A 226 5.82 18.76 -18.77
C GLN A 226 5.66 17.80 -17.57
N LYS A 227 6.17 18.19 -16.40
CA LYS A 227 5.87 17.50 -15.14
C LYS A 227 4.36 17.56 -14.92
N THR A 228 3.64 16.47 -15.18
CA THR A 228 2.25 16.37 -14.76
C THR A 228 2.27 16.29 -13.22
N PRO A 229 1.74 17.30 -12.50
CA PRO A 229 1.67 17.21 -11.05
C PRO A 229 0.83 15.99 -10.69
N TYR A 230 1.37 15.11 -9.87
CA TYR A 230 0.58 14.05 -9.25
C TYR A 230 -0.58 14.71 -8.52
N SER A 231 -1.80 14.47 -8.99
CA SER A 231 -2.98 14.78 -8.17
C SER A 231 -2.82 14.01 -6.88
N ARG A 232 -2.81 14.73 -5.75
CA ARG A 232 -2.76 14.10 -4.43
C ARG A 232 -4.03 13.29 -4.32
N VAL A 233 -3.88 11.97 -4.37
CA VAL A 233 -4.95 10.95 -4.31
C VAL A 233 -5.67 10.76 -5.65
N VAL A 234 -5.12 9.87 -6.50
CA VAL A 234 -5.84 9.29 -7.65
C VAL A 234 -6.08 7.81 -7.33
N GLY A 235 -7.19 7.56 -6.64
CA GLY A 235 -7.68 6.22 -6.33
C GLY A 235 -9.02 5.97 -7.02
N SER A 236 -9.71 4.90 -6.61
CA SER A 236 -11.05 4.54 -7.09
C SER A 236 -12.11 5.65 -7.04
N VAL A 237 -11.84 6.79 -6.38
CA VAL A 237 -12.73 7.96 -6.33
C VAL A 237 -12.81 8.70 -7.66
N THR A 238 -11.72 8.86 -8.43
CA THR A 238 -11.82 9.50 -9.77
C THR A 238 -12.62 8.57 -10.69
N ALA A 239 -12.28 7.28 -10.72
CA ALA A 239 -13.03 6.29 -11.48
C ALA A 239 -14.50 6.18 -11.03
N TYR A 240 -14.81 6.23 -9.73
CA TYR A 240 -16.19 6.20 -9.21
C TYR A 240 -16.95 7.51 -9.48
N ALA A 241 -16.30 8.67 -9.33
CA ALA A 241 -16.90 9.97 -9.62
C ALA A 241 -17.15 10.13 -11.12
N ASP A 242 -16.23 9.66 -11.96
CA ASP A 242 -16.39 9.62 -13.42
C ASP A 242 -17.52 8.64 -13.80
N THR A 243 -17.60 7.48 -13.14
CA THR A 243 -18.71 6.51 -13.34
C THR A 243 -20.06 7.05 -12.87
N GLN A 244 -20.11 7.81 -11.77
CA GLN A 244 -21.32 8.46 -11.26
C GLN A 244 -21.72 9.67 -12.10
N ALA A 245 -20.75 10.43 -12.63
CA ALA A 245 -20.99 11.56 -13.52
C ALA A 245 -21.47 11.12 -14.91
N GLN A 246 -21.09 9.93 -15.36
CA GLN A 246 -21.60 9.31 -16.60
C GLN A 246 -22.95 8.60 -16.41
N ALA A 247 -23.39 8.38 -15.17
CA ALA A 247 -24.65 7.70 -14.82
C ALA A 247 -25.83 8.67 -14.57
N ASN A 248 -25.59 9.98 -14.63
CA ASN A 248 -26.60 11.05 -14.64
C ASN A 248 -26.60 11.75 -16.00
#